data_AF-A0A964USV9-F1
#
_entry.id   AF-A0A964USV9-F1
#
_cell.length_a   1.000
_cell.length_b   1.000
_cell.length_c   1.000
_cell.angle_alpha   90.00
_cell.angle_beta   90.00
_cell.angle_gamma   90.00
#
_symmetry.space_group_name_H-M   'P 1'
#
loop_
_entity.id
_entity.type
_entity.pdbx_description
1 polymer ?
#
loop_
_entity_poly.entity_id
_entity_poly.type
_entity_poly.pdbx_seq_one_letter_code
_entity_poly.pdbx_strand_id
1 'polypeptide(L)'
;MAGLFLGWVSVGFTIEMETFVGLRENRAPIAVFLLVIAALCALAGAMLSARRIPRTTAVLTLCVVALLTWRTVVLAPMLPCWSHESVGRNEDGSYDCYDRF
;
A
#
# COMPACT_ATOMS: atom_id res chain seq x y z
N MET A 1 -0.42 3.14 15.99
CA MET A 1 -0.62 4.43 15.29
C MET A 1 0.29 4.56 14.07
N ALA A 2 1.61 4.41 14.21
CA ALA A 2 2.56 4.53 13.09
C ALA A 2 2.18 3.67 11.86
N GLY A 3 1.80 2.40 12.05
CA GLY A 3 1.42 1.53 10.93
C GLY A 3 0.19 2.01 10.15
N LEU A 4 -0.82 2.56 10.83
CA LEU A 4 -2.02 3.08 10.17
C LEU A 4 -1.73 4.37 9.40
N PHE A 5 -0.87 5.23 9.96
CA PHE A 5 -0.40 6.44 9.28
C PHE A 5 0.42 6.10 8.03
N LEU A 6 1.36 5.17 8.12
CA LEU A 6 2.18 4.75 6.98
C LEU A 6 1.34 4.06 5.89
N GLY A 7 0.35 3.26 6.28
CA GLY A 7 -0.62 2.69 5.35
C GLY A 7 -1.44 3.77 4.63
N TRP A 8 -1.85 4.83 5.32
CA TRP A 8 -2.55 5.96 4.72
C TRP A 8 -1.66 6.76 3.76
N VAL A 9 -0.40 7.02 4.15
CA VAL A 9 0.58 7.69 3.28
C VAL A 9 0.79 6.86 2.01
N SER A 10 0.90 5.52 2.11
CA SER A 10 0.99 4.64 0.94
C SER A 10 -0.16 4.84 -0.05
N VAL A 11 -1.40 5.06 0.43
CA VAL A 11 -2.55 5.35 -0.45
C VAL A 11 -2.33 6.66 -1.19
N GLY A 12 -1.90 7.72 -0.49
CA GLY A 12 -1.63 9.02 -1.10
C GLY A 12 -0.60 8.96 -2.24
N PHE A 13 0.39 8.07 -2.15
CA PHE A 13 1.40 7.91 -3.20
C PHE A 13 0.87 7.30 -4.50
N THR A 14 -0.20 6.51 -4.45
CA THR A 14 -0.70 5.76 -5.62
C THR A 14 -2.13 6.09 -6.01
N ILE A 15 -2.86 6.89 -5.22
CA ILE A 15 -4.26 7.22 -5.49
C ILE A 15 -4.45 7.82 -6.88
N GLU A 16 -3.50 8.60 -7.36
CA GLU A 16 -3.55 9.16 -8.70
C GLU A 16 -3.39 8.10 -9.81
N MET A 17 -2.52 7.11 -9.60
CA MET A 17 -2.37 5.95 -10.50
C MET A 17 -3.60 5.06 -10.50
N GLU A 18 -4.28 4.96 -9.36
CA GLU A 18 -5.45 4.11 -9.18
C GLU A 18 -6.75 4.72 -9.68
N THR A 19 -6.84 6.05 -9.77
CA THR A 19 -8.10 6.75 -10.06
C THR A 19 -8.18 7.25 -11.50
N PHE A 20 -7.07 7.72 -12.08
CA PHE A 20 -7.07 8.34 -13.40
C PHE A 20 -6.49 7.40 -14.45
N VAL A 21 -7.16 7.33 -15.60
CA VAL A 21 -6.66 6.67 -16.82
C VAL A 21 -5.50 7.50 -17.39
N GLY A 22 -4.48 6.83 -17.92
CA GLY A 22 -3.33 7.46 -18.56
C GLY A 22 -2.00 7.21 -17.86
N LEU A 23 -0.94 7.81 -18.42
CA LEU A 23 0.45 7.58 -18.03
C LEU A 23 0.81 8.34 -16.75
N ARG A 24 1.35 7.64 -15.75
CA ARG A 24 1.85 8.22 -14.50
C ARG A 24 3.19 7.63 -14.10
N GLU A 25 3.87 8.37 -13.24
CA GLU A 25 5.10 7.91 -12.60
C GLU A 25 4.82 6.71 -11.69
N ASN A 26 5.64 5.67 -11.81
CA ASN A 26 5.48 4.46 -11.04
C ASN A 26 5.94 4.65 -9.60
N ARG A 27 5.00 4.94 -8.69
CA ARG A 27 5.28 5.02 -7.24
C ARG A 27 4.83 3.76 -6.49
N ALA A 28 4.48 2.70 -7.20
CA ALA A 28 4.13 1.41 -6.58
C ALA A 28 5.28 0.86 -5.71
N PRO A 29 6.57 0.95 -6.09
CA PRO A 29 7.66 0.49 -5.23
C PRO A 29 7.73 1.21 -3.88
N ILE A 30 7.59 2.54 -3.90
CA ILE A 30 7.59 3.38 -2.69
C ILE A 30 6.39 3.02 -1.80
N ALA A 31 5.21 2.86 -2.40
CA ALA A 31 4.00 2.48 -1.68
C ALA A 31 4.13 1.09 -1.03
N VAL A 32 4.68 0.09 -1.73
CA VAL A 32 4.94 -1.23 -1.16
C VAL A 32 5.93 -1.15 0.00
N PHE A 33 7.00 -0.36 -0.13
CA PHE A 33 7.96 -0.17 0.96
C PHE A 33 7.29 0.41 2.22
N LEU A 34 6.45 1.44 2.07
CA LEU A 34 5.68 2.01 3.18
C LEU A 34 4.72 1.00 3.82
N LEU A 35 4.10 0.13 3.03
CA LEU A 35 3.22 -0.93 3.54
C LEU A 35 3.98 -2.00 4.31
N VAL A 36 5.18 -2.37 3.86
CA VAL A 36 6.04 -3.31 4.60
C VAL A 36 6.41 -2.73 5.96
N ILE A 37 6.80 -1.45 6.02
CA ILE A 37 7.09 -0.78 7.31
C ILE A 37 5.82 -0.72 8.17
N ALA A 38 4.66 -0.41 7.57
CA ALA A 38 3.39 -0.38 8.28
C ALA A 38 3.06 -1.73 8.94
N ALA A 39 3.26 -2.83 8.22
CA ALA A 39 3.06 -4.19 8.71
C ALA A 39 4.03 -4.52 9.86
N LEU A 40 5.31 -4.18 9.71
CA LEU A 40 6.32 -4.39 10.76
C LEU A 40 5.99 -3.59 12.04
N CYS A 41 5.57 -2.34 11.91
CA CYS A 41 5.13 -1.53 13.05
C CYS A 41 3.89 -2.13 13.74
N ALA A 42 2.95 -2.70 12.98
CA ALA A 42 1.76 -3.35 13.54
C ALA A 42 2.13 -4.63 14.29
N LEU A 43 3.00 -5.46 13.72
CA LEU A 43 3.52 -6.67 14.36
C LEU A 43 4.27 -6.34 15.65
N ALA A 44 5.18 -5.37 15.62
CA ALA A 44 5.91 -4.92 16.81
C ALA A 44 4.96 -4.42 17.90
N GLY A 45 3.96 -3.61 17.53
CA GLY A 45 2.93 -3.13 18.46
C GLY A 45 2.10 -4.27 19.07
N ALA A 46 1.74 -5.28 18.27
CA ALA A 46 1.01 -6.45 18.74
C ALA A 46 1.85 -7.30 19.71
N MET A 47 3.13 -7.55 19.41
CA MET A 47 4.04 -8.30 20.28
C MET A 47 4.26 -7.60 21.63
N LEU A 48 4.45 -6.29 21.61
CA LEU A 48 4.63 -5.49 22.84
C LEU A 48 3.36 -5.42 23.70
N SER A 49 2.18 -5.56 23.11
CA SER A 49 0.89 -5.51 23.80
C SER A 49 0.30 -6.89 24.15
N ALA A 50 1.01 -7.98 23.86
CA ALA A 50 0.51 -9.34 23.96
C ALA A 50 0.00 -9.76 25.35
N ARG A 51 0.41 -9.08 26.43
CA ARG A 51 -0.04 -9.38 27.80
C ARG A 51 -1.36 -8.71 28.20
N ARG A 52 -1.71 -7.57 27.60
CA ARG A 52 -3.00 -6.87 27.80
C ARG A 52 -3.28 -6.00 26.60
N ILE A 53 -4.15 -6.47 25.70
CA ILE A 53 -4.57 -5.71 24.54
C ILE A 53 -5.84 -4.92 24.91
N PRO A 54 -5.78 -3.58 24.99
CA PRO A 54 -6.99 -2.79 25.11
C PRO A 54 -7.83 -2.93 23.83
N ARG A 55 -9.16 -2.85 23.96
CA ARG A 55 -10.09 -2.93 22.81
C ARG A 55 -9.72 -1.97 21.67
N THR A 56 -9.24 -0.78 22.01
CA THR A 56 -8.78 0.23 21.04
C THR A 56 -7.60 -0.27 20.21
N THR A 57 -6.63 -0.95 20.83
CA THR A 57 -5.48 -1.53 20.13
C THR A 57 -5.90 -2.68 19.22
N ALA A 58 -6.83 -3.53 19.66
CA ALA A 58 -7.37 -4.61 18.82
C ALA A 58 -8.06 -4.06 17.57
N VAL A 59 -8.91 -3.04 17.71
CA VAL A 59 -9.58 -2.37 16.58
C VAL A 59 -8.56 -1.76 15.62
N LEU A 60 -7.57 -1.03 16.13
CA LEU A 60 -6.52 -0.44 15.30
C LEU A 60 -5.71 -1.48 14.54
N THR A 61 -5.36 -2.59 15.17
CA THR A 61 -4.67 -3.70 14.50
C THR A 61 -5.52 -4.28 13.39
N LEU A 62 -6.82 -4.48 13.62
CA LEU A 62 -7.74 -4.97 12.61
C LEU A 62 -7.88 -4.00 11.42
N CYS A 63 -7.91 -2.69 11.68
CA CYS A 63 -7.87 -1.67 10.62
C CYS A 63 -6.58 -1.74 9.81
N VAL A 64 -5.41 -1.92 10.45
CA VAL A 64 -4.15 -2.06 9.72
C VAL A 64 -4.14 -3.33 8.87
N VAL A 65 -4.62 -4.46 9.40
CA VAL A 65 -4.72 -5.71 8.63
C VAL A 65 -5.65 -5.53 7.43
N ALA A 66 -6.83 -4.93 7.63
CA ALA A 66 -7.77 -4.65 6.54
C ALA A 66 -7.15 -3.75 5.46
N LEU A 67 -6.43 -2.69 5.87
CA LEU A 67 -5.70 -1.81 4.96
C LEU A 67 -4.64 -2.59 4.17
N LEU A 68 -3.84 -3.43 4.82
CA LEU A 68 -2.81 -4.23 4.15
C LEU A 68 -3.44 -5.17 3.12
N THR A 69 -4.49 -5.91 3.49
CA THR A 69 -5.20 -6.81 2.58
C THR A 69 -5.76 -6.06 1.38
N TRP A 70 -6.46 -4.94 1.60
CA TRP A 70 -6.97 -4.10 0.51
C TRP A 70 -5.85 -3.64 -0.44
N ARG A 71 -4.73 -3.16 0.13
CA ARG A 71 -3.60 -2.66 -0.66
C ARG A 71 -2.94 -3.75 -1.51
N THR A 72 -2.86 -4.99 -1.02
CA THR A 72 -2.32 -6.09 -1.83
C THR A 72 -3.15 -6.33 -3.09
N VAL A 73 -4.48 -6.23 -3.00
CA VAL A 73 -5.37 -6.38 -4.17
C VAL A 73 -5.17 -5.23 -5.16
N VAL A 74 -5.08 -4.01 -4.66
CA VAL A 74 -4.94 -2.80 -5.50
C VAL A 74 -3.57 -2.71 -6.18
N LEU A 75 -2.50 -3.10 -5.49
CA LEU A 75 -1.13 -3.04 -6.01
C LEU A 75 -0.73 -4.27 -6.82
N ALA A 76 -1.45 -5.39 -6.68
CA ALA A 76 -1.18 -6.62 -7.43
C ALA A 76 -0.98 -6.40 -8.95
N PRO A 77 -1.86 -5.66 -9.65
CA PRO A 77 -1.70 -5.47 -11.09
C PRO A 77 -0.54 -4.55 -11.47
N MET A 78 0.02 -3.78 -10.52
CA MET A 78 1.21 -2.94 -10.76
C MET A 78 2.53 -3.68 -10.53
N LEU A 79 2.52 -4.84 -9.86
CA LEU A 79 3.72 -5.64 -9.56
C LEU A 79 4.54 -6.03 -10.80
N PRO A 80 3.94 -6.40 -11.96
CA PRO A 80 4.71 -6.68 -13.17
C PRO A 80 5.50 -5.47 -13.67
N CYS A 81 5.02 -4.25 -13.41
CA CYS A 81 5.66 -3.01 -13.84
C CYS A 81 6.72 -2.50 -12.85
N TRP A 82 7.12 -3.28 -11.85
CA TRP A 82 8.00 -2.83 -10.77
C TRP A 82 9.32 -2.20 -11.26
N SER A 83 9.90 -2.71 -12.34
CA SER A 83 11.16 -2.23 -12.93
C SER A 83 11.01 -1.01 -13.85
N HIS A 84 9.79 -0.57 -14.12
CA HIS A 84 9.51 0.51 -15.08
C HIS A 84 9.28 1.84 -14.35
N GLU A 85 9.73 2.93 -14.96
CA GLU A 85 9.60 4.28 -14.39
C GLU A 85 8.18 4.83 -14.45
N SER A 86 7.36 4.30 -15.36
CA SER A 86 5.97 4.75 -15.55
C SER A 86 5.00 3.60 -15.80
N VAL A 87 3.76 3.84 -15.39
CA VAL A 87 2.63 2.93 -15.56
C VAL A 87 1.44 3.67 -16.15
N GLY A 88 0.79 3.07 -17.14
CA GLY A 88 -0.45 3.57 -17.73
C GLY A 88 -1.63 2.75 -17.23
N ARG A 89 -2.62 3.38 -16.59
CA ARG A 89 -3.86 2.67 -16.22
C ARG A 89 -4.82 2.62 -17.40
N ASN A 90 -5.33 1.43 -17.69
CA ASN A 90 -6.31 1.17 -18.74
C ASN A 90 -7.76 1.22 -18.19
N GLU A 91 -8.74 1.34 -19.09
CA GLU A 91 -10.16 1.42 -18.71
C GLU A 91 -10.70 0.14 -18.07
N ASP A 92 -10.10 -1.01 -18.38
CA ASP A 92 -10.42 -2.31 -17.78
C ASP A 92 -9.76 -2.51 -16.40
N GLY A 93 -8.96 -1.55 -15.94
CA GLY A 93 -8.23 -1.59 -14.67
C GLY A 93 -6.89 -2.31 -14.75
N SER A 94 -6.45 -2.75 -15.93
CA SER A 94 -5.09 -3.24 -16.16
C SER A 94 -4.07 -2.10 -16.19
N TYR A 95 -2.79 -2.44 -16.10
CA TYR A 95 -1.69 -1.49 -16.18
C TYR A 95 -0.69 -1.90 -17.26
N ASP A 96 -0.33 -0.93 -18.10
CA ASP A 96 0.76 -1.05 -19.06
C ASP A 96 2.03 -0.42 -18.52
N CYS A 97 3.18 -1.05 -18.79
CA CYS A 97 4.47 -0.61 -18.27
C CYS A 97 5.25 0.18 -19.33
N TYR A 98 5.87 1.29 -18.93
CA TYR A 98 6.61 2.16 -19.84
C TYR A 98 7.93 2.62 -19.22
N ASP A 99 9.00 2.53 -20.00
CA ASP A 99 10.29 3.15 -19.70
C ASP A 99 10.35 4.55 -20.30
N ARG A 100 10.90 5.51 -19.55
CA ARG A 100 11.26 6.81 -20.12
C ARG A 100 12.68 6.68 -20.69
N PHE A 101 12.82 7.02 -21.97
CA PHE A 101 14.12 7.08 -22.65
C PHE A 101 14.87 8.36 -22.31
#